data_AF-A0A0G1QP21-F1
#
_entry.id   AF-A0A0G1QP21-F1
#
_cell.length_a   1.000
_cell.length_b   1.000
_cell.length_c   1.000
_cell.angle_alpha   90.00
_cell.angle_beta   90.00
_cell.angle_gamma   90.00
#
_symmetry.space_group_name_H-M   'P 1'
#
loop_
_entity.id
_entity.type
_entity.pdbx_description
1 polymer ?
#
loop_
_entity_poly.entity_id
_entity_poly.type
_entity_poly.pdbx_seq_one_letter_code
_entity_poly.pdbx_strand_id
1 'polypeptide(L)'
;MIVVGILAVLVLIAIAYFRGQIFKGNDAKRKGDIRRIQVAVEEYEKDHDCYPLPQAVACNPGTGLNPYLSRVPCDPITKASYFYEHEDSTCPGWYRVYTKLDNPND
;
A
#
# COMPACT_ATOMS: atom_id res chain seq x y z
N MET A 1 16.49 44.20 1.82
CA MET A 1 16.03 43.52 3.05
C MET A 1 14.58 43.06 2.98
N ILE A 2 13.66 43.86 2.42
CA ILE A 2 12.22 43.50 2.28
C ILE A 2 12.02 42.23 1.42
N VAL A 3 12.73 42.09 0.31
CA VAL A 3 12.63 40.92 -0.59
C VAL A 3 13.02 39.62 0.11
N VAL A 4 14.09 39.64 0.91
CA VAL A 4 14.55 38.45 1.66
C VAL A 4 13.51 38.04 2.71
N GLY A 5 12.86 39.01 3.36
CA GLY A 5 11.78 38.74 4.31
C GLY A 5 10.55 38.10 3.66
N ILE A 6 10.12 38.61 2.49
CA ILE A 6 8.98 38.04 1.76
C ILE A 6 9.29 36.62 1.25
N LEU A 7 10.49 36.39 0.72
CA LEU A 7 10.93 35.06 0.27
C LEU A 7 10.96 34.05 1.43
N ALA A 8 11.45 34.45 2.60
CA ALA A 8 11.47 33.59 3.77
C ALA A 8 10.06 33.14 4.21
N VAL A 9 9.09 34.07 4.22
CA VAL A 9 7.70 33.76 4.56
C VAL A 9 7.05 32.83 3.53
N LEU A 10 7.27 33.07 2.24
CA LEU A 10 6.73 32.22 1.17
C LEU A 10 7.26 30.78 1.24
N VAL A 11 8.54 30.59 1.54
CA VAL A 11 9.14 29.25 1.69
C VAL A 11 8.52 28.47 2.85
N LEU A 12 8.26 29.13 3.99
CA LEU A 12 7.63 28.48 5.15
C LEU A 12 6.20 28.01 4.85
N ILE A 13 5.41 28.84 4.16
CA ILE A 13 4.05 28.49 3.76
C ILE A 13 4.06 27.32 2.77
N ALA A 14 4.98 27.33 1.81
CA ALA A 14 5.12 26.24 0.85
C ALA A 14 5.40 24.90 1.55
N ILE A 15 6.37 24.84 2.48
CA ILE A 15 6.73 23.60 3.19
C ILE A 15 5.53 23.03 3.97
N ALA A 16 4.74 23.90 4.62
CA ALA A 16 3.55 23.48 5.37
C ALA A 16 2.49 22.81 4.45
N TYR A 17 2.27 23.37 3.25
CA TYR A 17 1.33 22.81 2.27
C TYR A 17 1.83 21.51 1.62
N PHE A 18 3.14 21.41 1.33
CA PHE A 18 3.70 20.24 0.66
C PHE A 18 3.63 18.97 1.51
N ARG A 19 3.74 19.06 2.85
CA ARG A 19 3.66 17.88 3.73
C ARG A 19 2.32 17.15 3.60
N GLY A 20 1.20 17.88 3.59
CA GLY A 20 -0.13 17.28 3.42
C GLY A 20 -0.31 16.58 2.06
N GLN A 21 0.26 17.15 0.99
CA GLN A 21 0.21 16.54 -0.33
C GLN A 21 1.03 15.25 -0.42
N ILE A 22 2.18 15.17 0.26
CA ILE A 22 3.00 13.95 0.29
C ILE A 22 2.25 12.81 0.99
N PHE A 23 1.63 13.06 2.14
CA PHE A 23 0.83 12.04 2.84
C PHE A 23 -0.31 11.52 1.95
N LYS A 24 -1.06 12.43 1.31
CA LYS A 24 -2.12 12.05 0.38
C LYS A 24 -1.60 11.24 -0.82
N GLY A 25 -0.43 11.59 -1.34
CA GLY A 25 0.22 10.83 -2.42
C GLY A 25 0.61 9.42 -2.01
N ASN A 26 1.14 9.25 -0.80
CA ASN A 26 1.50 7.95 -0.25
C ASN A 26 0.26 7.09 0.02
N ASP A 27 -0.80 7.67 0.59
CA ASP A 27 -2.06 6.97 0.85
C ASP A 27 -2.76 6.55 -0.45
N ALA A 28 -2.78 7.41 -1.48
CA ALA A 28 -3.27 7.05 -2.80
C ALA A 28 -2.49 5.88 -3.40
N LYS A 29 -1.16 5.85 -3.20
CA LYS A 29 -0.31 4.76 -3.64
C LYS A 29 -0.63 3.45 -2.90
N ARG A 30 -0.73 3.49 -1.57
CA ARG A 30 -1.13 2.33 -0.74
C ARG A 30 -2.48 1.76 -1.15
N LYS A 31 -3.49 2.62 -1.37
CA LYS A 31 -4.83 2.21 -1.84
C LYS A 31 -4.74 1.52 -3.20
N GLY A 32 -3.93 2.06 -4.13
CA GLY A 32 -3.68 1.45 -5.43
C GLY A 32 -2.97 0.09 -5.35
N ASP A 33 -1.97 -0.01 -4.48
CA ASP A 33 -1.21 -1.23 -4.25
C ASP A 33 -2.07 -2.34 -3.66
N ILE A 34 -2.90 -2.03 -2.65
CA ILE A 34 -3.87 -2.96 -2.06
C ILE A 34 -4.87 -3.45 -3.12
N ARG A 35 -5.38 -2.56 -3.98
CA ARG A 35 -6.32 -2.95 -5.04
C ARG A 35 -5.67 -3.92 -6.04
N ARG A 36 -4.39 -3.74 -6.37
CA ARG A 36 -3.67 -4.66 -7.25
C ARG A 36 -3.49 -6.04 -6.60
N ILE A 37 -3.18 -6.08 -5.31
CA ILE A 37 -3.10 -7.32 -4.55
C ILE A 37 -4.46 -8.01 -4.52
N GLN A 38 -5.53 -7.26 -4.24
CA GLN A 38 -6.91 -7.77 -4.21
C GLN A 38 -7.25 -8.50 -5.52
N VAL A 39 -7.05 -7.85 -6.67
CA VAL A 39 -7.34 -8.43 -7.98
C VAL A 39 -6.51 -9.70 -8.24
N ALA A 40 -5.22 -9.68 -7.88
CA ALA A 40 -4.36 -10.85 -8.08
C ALA A 40 -4.72 -12.03 -7.16
N VAL A 41 -5.14 -11.74 -5.94
CA VAL A 41 -5.61 -12.73 -4.97
C VAL A 41 -6.95 -13.34 -5.41
N GLU A 42 -7.86 -12.54 -5.95
CA GLU A 42 -9.12 -13.00 -6.52
C GLU A 42 -8.89 -13.89 -7.76
N GLU A 43 -7.96 -13.53 -8.65
CA GLU A 43 -7.63 -14.38 -9.81
C GLU A 43 -6.91 -15.68 -9.39
N TYR A 44 -6.08 -15.63 -8.34
CA TYR A 44 -5.47 -16.84 -7.77
C TYR A 44 -6.53 -17.81 -7.23
N GLU A 45 -7.54 -17.29 -6.53
CA GLU A 45 -8.63 -18.09 -5.96
C GLU A 45 -9.44 -18.79 -7.06
N LYS A 46 -9.72 -18.10 -8.16
CA LYS A 46 -10.44 -18.66 -9.30
C LYS A 46 -9.75 -19.88 -9.93
N ASP A 47 -8.43 -19.94 -9.88
CA ASP A 47 -7.65 -21.05 -10.45
C ASP A 47 -7.30 -22.16 -9.43
N HIS A 48 -7.31 -21.86 -8.13
CA HIS A 48 -6.90 -22.79 -7.06
C HIS A 48 -8.03 -23.16 -6.09
N ASP A 49 -9.24 -22.63 -6.28
CA ASP A 49 -10.41 -22.75 -5.40
C ASP A 49 -10.13 -22.31 -3.94
N CYS A 50 -9.08 -21.51 -3.73
CA CYS A 50 -8.64 -21.11 -2.39
C CYS A 50 -7.85 -19.80 -2.39
N TYR A 51 -7.95 -19.03 -1.30
CA TYR A 51 -7.13 -17.84 -1.15
C TYR A 51 -5.66 -18.19 -0.82
N PRO A 52 -4.70 -17.38 -1.27
CA PRO A 52 -3.30 -17.62 -1.01
C PRO A 52 -2.96 -17.43 0.47
N LEU A 53 -1.97 -18.19 0.94
CA LEU A 53 -1.38 -18.04 2.26
C LEU A 53 -0.54 -16.73 2.34
N PRO A 54 -0.33 -16.16 3.55
CA PRO A 54 0.34 -14.87 3.74
C PRO A 54 1.76 -14.84 3.17
N GLN A 55 2.43 -15.98 3.12
CA GLN A 55 3.75 -16.15 2.49
C GLN A 55 3.77 -15.80 1.00
N ALA A 56 2.66 -16.03 0.27
CA ALA A 56 2.57 -15.69 -1.15
C ALA A 56 2.28 -14.20 -1.38
N VAL A 57 1.59 -13.56 -0.43
CA VAL A 57 1.21 -12.14 -0.45
C VAL A 57 2.28 -11.25 0.21
N ALA A 58 3.41 -11.83 0.63
CA ALA A 58 4.53 -11.06 1.15
C ALA A 58 5.24 -10.28 0.02
N CYS A 59 5.61 -9.02 0.26
CA CYS A 59 6.32 -8.19 -0.71
C CYS A 59 7.76 -8.65 -0.98
N ASN A 60 8.37 -9.40 -0.05
CA ASN A 60 9.71 -9.95 -0.22
C ASN A 60 9.65 -11.47 0.04
N PRO A 61 9.99 -12.34 -0.94
CA PRO A 61 10.52 -12.03 -2.28
C PRO A 61 9.51 -11.38 -3.26
N GLY A 62 8.21 -11.38 -2.94
CA GLY A 62 7.20 -10.72 -3.77
C GLY A 62 6.76 -11.50 -4.99
N THR A 63 7.18 -12.76 -5.13
CA THR A 63 6.97 -13.60 -6.32
C THR A 63 5.86 -14.64 -6.15
N GLY A 64 5.21 -14.70 -4.98
CA GLY A 64 4.25 -15.76 -4.65
C GLY A 64 2.91 -15.69 -5.39
N LEU A 65 2.58 -14.54 -5.98
CA LEU A 65 1.36 -14.31 -6.76
C LEU A 65 1.59 -14.37 -8.28
N ASN A 66 2.74 -14.86 -8.74
CA ASN A 66 3.01 -15.06 -10.16
C ASN A 66 2.14 -16.23 -10.68
N PRO A 67 1.39 -16.10 -11.79
CA PRO A 67 1.45 -15.06 -12.84
C PRO A 67 0.52 -13.84 -12.69
N TYR A 68 -0.41 -13.85 -11.74
CA TYR A 68 -1.43 -12.80 -11.57
C TYR A 68 -0.83 -11.45 -11.16
N LEU A 69 0.28 -11.48 -10.42
CA LEU A 69 1.04 -10.30 -10.05
C LEU A 69 2.54 -10.60 -10.09
N SER A 70 3.27 -9.96 -11.01
CA SER A 70 4.70 -10.21 -11.20
C SER A 70 5.53 -9.88 -9.95
N ARG A 71 5.12 -8.85 -9.20
CA ARG A 71 5.74 -8.47 -7.95
C ARG A 71 4.73 -7.84 -7.01
N VAL A 72 4.61 -8.41 -5.81
CA VAL A 72 3.80 -7.82 -4.74
C VAL A 72 4.40 -6.48 -4.30
N PRO A 73 3.63 -5.38 -4.29
CA PRO A 73 4.11 -4.09 -3.83
C PRO A 73 4.30 -4.04 -2.30
N CYS A 74 5.28 -3.26 -1.86
CA CYS A 74 5.56 -2.96 -0.45
C CYS A 74 5.00 -1.58 -0.11
N ASP A 75 4.74 -1.35 1.18
CA ASP A 75 4.45 0.00 1.66
C ASP A 75 5.56 0.99 1.24
N PRO A 76 5.20 2.17 0.68
CA PRO A 76 6.18 3.10 0.13
C PRO A 76 7.10 3.71 1.19
N ILE A 77 6.69 3.74 2.46
CA ILE A 77 7.43 4.32 3.58
C ILE A 77 8.14 3.23 4.37
N THR A 78 7.38 2.27 4.92
CA THR A 78 7.95 1.26 5.82
C THR A 78 8.71 0.16 5.08
N LYS A 79 8.45 0.02 3.77
CA LYS A 79 8.97 -1.09 2.93
C LYS A 79 8.56 -2.47 3.42
N ALA A 80 7.58 -2.54 4.32
CA ALA A 80 7.02 -3.79 4.81
C ALA A 80 5.90 -4.28 3.87
N SER A 81 5.58 -5.56 3.97
CA SER A 81 4.36 -6.13 3.39
C SER A 81 3.13 -5.51 4.04
N TYR A 82 2.03 -5.43 3.29
CA TYR A 82 0.72 -5.07 3.85
C TYR A 82 0.22 -6.14 4.81
N PHE A 83 -0.65 -5.74 5.74
CA PHE A 83 -1.27 -6.69 6.66
C PHE A 83 -2.21 -7.59 5.88
N TYR A 84 -2.05 -8.90 6.08
CA TYR A 84 -2.86 -9.92 5.44
C TYR A 84 -3.36 -10.89 6.51
N GLU A 85 -4.66 -10.88 6.73
CA GLU A 85 -5.36 -11.84 7.57
C GLU A 85 -6.11 -12.81 6.68
N HIS A 86 -6.19 -14.05 7.13
CA HIS A 86 -6.90 -15.11 6.44
C HIS A 86 -7.51 -16.05 7.47
N GLU A 87 -8.39 -16.93 7.01
CA GLU A 87 -8.86 -18.05 7.82
C GLU A 87 -7.71 -18.99 8.19
N ASP A 88 -7.64 -19.45 9.44
CA ASP A 88 -6.62 -20.39 9.94
C ASP A 88 -6.81 -21.80 9.35
N SER A 89 -6.61 -21.91 8.04
CA SER A 89 -6.77 -23.11 7.21
C SER A 89 -5.66 -23.14 6.16
N THR A 90 -5.31 -24.34 5.69
CA THR A 90 -4.43 -24.52 4.52
C THR A 90 -5.10 -24.07 3.22
N CYS A 91 -6.43 -23.97 3.23
CA CYS A 91 -7.29 -23.51 2.15
C CYS A 91 -8.25 -22.48 2.74
N PRO A 92 -7.86 -21.19 2.81
CA PRO A 92 -8.69 -20.13 3.38
C PRO A 92 -9.86 -19.80 2.45
N GLY A 93 -11.07 -19.73 3.00
CA GLY A 93 -12.27 -19.30 2.29
C GLY A 93 -12.52 -17.78 2.33
N TRP A 94 -11.73 -17.05 3.13
CA TRP A 94 -11.74 -15.59 3.16
C TRP A 94 -10.36 -15.01 3.48
N TYR A 95 -10.16 -13.77 3.06
CA TYR A 95 -8.97 -12.98 3.39
C TYR A 95 -9.33 -11.52 3.66
N ARG A 96 -8.42 -10.80 4.32
CA ARG A 96 -8.47 -9.34 4.49
C ARG A 96 -7.07 -8.78 4.26
N VAL A 97 -6.97 -7.79 3.40
CA VAL A 97 -5.74 -7.02 3.19
C VAL A 97 -5.98 -5.58 3.59
N TYR A 98 -5.11 -5.03 4.45
CA TYR A 98 -5.27 -3.67 4.94
C TYR A 98 -3.94 -3.02 5.31
N THR A 99 -3.99 -1.71 5.49
CA THR A 99 -2.85 -0.90 5.93
C THR A 99 -3.33 0.25 6.79
N LYS A 100 -2.42 0.79 7.60
CA LYS A 100 -2.64 2.07 8.28
C LYS A 100 -2.37 3.21 7.29
N LEU A 101 -3.32 4.12 7.15
CA LEU A 101 -3.13 5.35 6.38
C LEU A 101 -2.52 6.44 7.27
N ASP A 102 -1.72 7.32 6.68
CA ASP A 102 -1.10 8.43 7.40
C ASP A 102 -2.10 9.58 7.61
N ASN A 103 -3.05 9.77 6.69
CA ASN A 103 -4.12 10.73 6.84
C ASN A 103 -5.28 10.15 7.67
N PRO A 104 -5.60 10.68 8.87
CA PRO A 104 -6.72 10.20 9.68
C PRO A 104 -8.10 10.59 9.15
N ASN A 105 -8.17 11.46 8.14
CA ASN A 105 -9.42 11.95 7.55
C ASN A 105 -9.77 11.26 6.21
N ASP A 106 -9.23 10.07 5.93
CA ASP A 106 -9.37 9.35 4.64
C ASP A 106 -9.67 7.85 4.80
#